data_AF-A0A7W1J7S4-F1
#
_entry.id   AF-A0A7W1J7S4-F1
#
_cell.length_a   1.000
_cell.length_b   1.000
_cell.length_c   1.000
_cell.angle_alpha   90.00
_cell.angle_beta   90.00
_cell.angle_gamma   90.00
#
_symmetry.space_group_name_H-M   'P 1'
#
loop_
_entity.id
_entity.type
_entity.pdbx_description
1 polymer ?
#
loop_
_entity_poly.entity_id
_entity_poly.type
_entity_poly.pdbx_seq_one_letter_code
_entity_poly.pdbx_strand_id
1 'polypeptide(L)'
;MTITAEPTMRVVILDSFTTDHGGDPWDGVRAAGTVSIHPRTRPSEVVARCADTDAVLTNKVVLDAAAIAALPKLRYVGVMATGANIVDLDACRSRGIVVSNVPGYSTDSVAQLVFALLLHLTHDVAGHSTDAKGGRWAASPDFCFFRQPLRELAGETIAIVGSGAIGSAVARIAGGFGMRSIAALVPGSTSSGRRPLLEA
;
A
#
# COMPACT_ATOMS: atom_id res chain seq x y z
N MET A 1 -13.23 8.03 48.47
CA MET A 1 -13.10 6.96 47.46
C MET A 1 -12.70 7.63 46.16
N THR A 2 -11.39 7.80 45.97
CA THR A 2 -10.84 8.52 44.82
C THR A 2 -10.80 7.55 43.66
N ILE A 3 -11.67 7.75 42.67
CA ILE A 3 -11.59 7.03 41.40
C ILE A 3 -10.33 7.56 40.70
N THR A 4 -9.20 6.90 40.90
CA THR A 4 -8.03 7.07 40.03
C THR A 4 -8.45 6.57 38.66
N ALA A 5 -8.66 7.50 37.72
CA ALA A 5 -8.83 7.15 36.31
C ALA A 5 -7.67 6.24 35.89
N GLU A 6 -7.98 5.10 35.26
CA GLU A 6 -6.94 4.23 34.69
C GLU A 6 -6.06 5.06 33.74
N PRO A 7 -4.74 4.85 33.73
CA PRO A 7 -3.86 5.62 32.86
C PRO A 7 -4.23 5.40 31.39
N THR A 8 -4.86 6.41 30.79
CA THR A 8 -5.25 6.41 29.39
C THR A 8 -4.00 6.34 28.51
N MET A 9 -3.94 5.33 27.63
CA MET A 9 -2.83 5.13 26.69
C MET A 9 -2.65 6.37 25.80
N ARG A 10 -1.41 6.82 25.59
CA ARG A 10 -1.12 7.94 24.67
C ARG A 10 -0.63 7.42 23.33
N VAL A 11 -1.39 7.72 22.30
CA VAL A 11 -1.15 7.28 20.93
C VAL A 11 -0.76 8.47 20.06
N VAL A 12 0.28 8.32 19.24
CA VAL A 12 0.69 9.33 18.26
C VAL A 12 0.56 8.75 16.86
N ILE A 13 -0.17 9.42 15.98
CA ILE A 13 -0.25 9.11 14.55
C ILE A 13 0.68 10.09 13.83
N LEU A 14 1.76 9.58 13.23
CA LEU A 14 2.81 10.44 12.68
C LEU A 14 2.51 10.99 11.27
N ASP A 15 1.64 10.33 10.51
CA ASP A 15 1.42 10.64 9.10
C ASP A 15 0.03 10.20 8.61
N SER A 16 -1.01 10.86 9.15
CA SER A 16 -2.41 10.54 8.88
C SER A 16 -2.88 10.84 7.45
N PHE A 17 -2.25 11.80 6.77
CA PHE A 17 -2.81 12.41 5.54
C PHE A 17 -3.11 11.42 4.42
N THR A 18 -2.31 10.36 4.30
CA THR A 18 -2.49 9.33 3.26
C THR A 18 -3.47 8.22 3.65
N THR A 19 -3.91 8.21 4.90
CA THR A 19 -4.72 7.15 5.51
C THR A 19 -6.12 7.64 5.87
N ASP A 20 -6.25 8.93 6.24
CA ASP A 20 -7.53 9.50 6.67
C ASP A 20 -8.48 9.84 5.52
N HIS A 21 -7.95 10.05 4.30
CA HIS A 21 -8.72 10.44 3.10
C HIS A 21 -9.70 11.61 3.33
N GLY A 22 -9.41 12.48 4.30
CA GLY A 22 -10.29 13.58 4.71
C GLY A 22 -11.52 13.19 5.55
N GLY A 23 -11.62 11.93 6.01
CA GLY A 23 -12.79 11.38 6.73
C GLY A 23 -12.60 11.08 8.22
N ASP A 24 -11.48 11.49 8.85
CA ASP A 24 -11.17 11.31 10.28
C ASP A 24 -11.46 9.90 10.86
N PRO A 25 -10.89 8.80 10.30
CA PRO A 25 -11.30 7.42 10.62
C PRO A 25 -10.69 6.88 11.93
N TRP A 26 -10.54 7.71 12.96
CA TRP A 26 -9.72 7.40 14.15
C TRP A 26 -10.51 7.02 15.40
N ASP A 27 -11.83 6.83 15.32
CA ASP A 27 -12.68 6.50 16.47
C ASP A 27 -12.19 5.27 17.24
N GLY A 28 -11.81 4.20 16.52
CA GLY A 28 -11.25 2.99 17.15
C GLY A 28 -9.93 3.25 17.90
N VAL A 29 -9.11 4.18 17.41
CA VAL A 29 -7.85 4.58 18.08
C VAL A 29 -8.14 5.46 19.29
N ARG A 30 -9.11 6.38 19.17
CA ARG A 30 -9.56 7.24 20.28
C ARG A 30 -10.22 6.46 21.40
N ALA A 31 -10.86 5.33 21.10
CA ALA A 31 -11.38 4.41 22.11
C ALA A 31 -10.27 3.74 22.94
N ALA A 32 -9.06 3.60 22.38
CA ALA A 32 -7.91 3.02 23.08
C ALA A 32 -7.15 4.03 23.95
N GLY A 33 -7.31 5.35 23.69
CA GLY A 33 -6.78 6.38 24.58
C GLY A 33 -6.64 7.77 23.95
N THR A 34 -5.76 8.59 24.51
CA THR A 34 -5.54 9.98 24.06
C THR A 34 -4.68 9.97 22.79
N VAL A 35 -5.19 10.56 21.71
CA VAL A 35 -4.56 10.49 20.38
C VAL A 35 -4.08 11.88 19.92
N SER A 36 -2.80 12.01 19.62
CA SER A 36 -2.24 13.12 18.83
C SER A 36 -2.13 12.69 17.37
N ILE A 37 -2.66 13.51 16.46
CA ILE A 37 -2.72 13.17 15.03
C ILE A 37 -1.94 14.22 14.24
N HIS A 38 -0.94 13.76 13.51
CA HIS A 38 -0.15 14.60 12.62
C HIS A 38 -0.36 14.18 11.17
N PRO A 39 -0.74 15.10 10.28
CA PRO A 39 -0.88 14.79 8.85
C PRO A 39 0.42 14.29 8.23
N ARG A 40 1.57 14.85 8.67
CA ARG A 40 2.93 14.53 8.22
C ARG A 40 3.93 14.83 9.32
N THR A 41 4.99 14.04 9.44
CA THR A 41 6.11 14.25 10.39
C THR A 41 7.45 14.20 9.67
N ARG A 42 8.31 15.22 9.85
CA ARG A 42 9.69 15.18 9.37
C ARG A 42 10.56 14.31 10.31
N PRO A 43 11.67 13.72 9.82
CA PRO A 43 12.56 12.94 10.68
C PRO A 43 13.01 13.66 11.96
N SER A 44 13.31 14.97 11.87
CA SER A 44 13.74 15.78 13.02
C SER A 44 12.64 16.01 14.07
N GLU A 45 11.38 15.73 13.75
CA GLU A 45 10.23 15.96 14.63
C GLU A 45 9.75 14.69 15.33
N VAL A 46 10.22 13.50 14.90
CA VAL A 46 9.74 12.20 15.40
C VAL A 46 9.89 12.10 16.91
N VAL A 47 11.09 12.33 17.43
CA VAL A 47 11.35 12.23 18.87
C VAL A 47 10.52 13.23 19.66
N ALA A 48 10.45 14.48 19.19
CA ALA A 48 9.69 15.53 19.87
C ALA A 48 8.18 15.21 19.94
N ARG A 49 7.60 14.68 18.86
CA ARG A 49 6.18 14.32 18.80
C ARG A 49 5.86 13.05 19.59
N CYS A 50 6.82 12.16 19.76
CA CYS A 50 6.65 10.88 20.44
C CYS A 50 7.17 10.84 21.89
N ALA A 51 7.80 11.91 22.40
CA ALA A 51 8.58 11.90 23.64
C ALA A 51 7.90 11.26 24.86
N ASP A 52 6.57 11.30 24.93
CA ASP A 52 5.77 10.77 26.03
C ASP A 52 4.68 9.78 25.56
N THR A 53 4.91 9.06 24.47
CA THR A 53 3.92 8.15 23.87
C THR A 53 4.07 6.70 24.34
N ASP A 54 2.94 6.02 24.48
CA ASP A 54 2.88 4.58 24.69
C ASP A 54 2.82 3.82 23.35
N ALA A 55 2.22 4.43 22.32
CA ALA A 55 2.04 3.82 21.01
C ALA A 55 2.21 4.80 19.85
N VAL A 56 2.88 4.32 18.80
CA VAL A 56 3.01 5.05 17.54
C VAL A 56 2.26 4.32 16.44
N LEU A 57 1.46 5.06 15.67
CA LEU A 57 0.92 4.62 14.40
C LEU A 57 1.62 5.36 13.27
N THR A 58 2.11 4.64 12.27
CA THR A 58 2.79 5.27 11.12
C THR A 58 2.60 4.51 9.81
N ASN A 59 2.61 5.22 8.68
CA ASN A 59 2.53 4.64 7.35
C ASN A 59 3.91 4.63 6.64
N LYS A 60 4.67 5.72 6.74
CA LYS A 60 5.92 5.97 6.00
C LYS A 60 7.00 6.67 6.82
N VAL A 61 6.69 7.19 8.01
CA VAL A 61 7.68 7.86 8.86
C VAL A 61 8.63 6.81 9.45
N VAL A 62 9.92 7.00 9.24
CA VAL A 62 10.95 6.06 9.68
C VAL A 62 11.13 6.14 11.20
N LEU A 63 11.10 4.98 11.84
CA LEU A 63 11.45 4.75 13.24
C LEU A 63 12.70 3.87 13.27
N ASP A 64 13.86 4.49 13.12
CA ASP A 64 15.14 3.80 13.22
C ASP A 64 15.52 3.49 14.68
N ALA A 65 16.63 2.76 14.88
CA ALA A 65 17.12 2.41 16.21
C ALA A 65 17.34 3.63 17.12
N ALA A 66 17.80 4.77 16.58
CA ALA A 66 18.08 5.96 17.37
C ALA A 66 16.80 6.64 17.85
N ALA A 67 15.80 6.78 16.97
CA ALA A 67 14.48 7.25 17.31
C ALA A 67 13.83 6.33 18.35
N ILE A 68 13.89 5.01 18.15
CA ILE A 68 13.37 4.04 19.12
C ILE A 68 14.07 4.23 20.46
N ALA A 69 15.40 4.28 20.53
CA ALA A 69 16.13 4.44 21.79
C ALA A 69 15.75 5.71 22.56
N ALA A 70 15.40 6.79 21.86
CA ALA A 70 14.98 8.07 22.46
C ALA A 70 13.55 8.06 23.04
N LEU A 71 12.79 6.97 22.87
CA LEU A 71 11.39 6.85 23.28
C LEU A 71 11.21 5.81 24.39
N PRO A 72 11.50 6.16 25.66
CA PRO A 72 11.56 5.19 26.76
C PRO A 72 10.21 4.54 27.11
N LYS A 73 9.09 5.22 26.84
CA LYS A 73 7.73 4.74 27.15
C LYS A 73 7.05 3.97 26.02
N LEU A 74 7.63 3.99 24.82
CA LEU A 74 7.06 3.32 23.67
C LEU A 74 6.96 1.81 23.94
N ARG A 75 5.75 1.27 23.83
CA ARG A 75 5.45 -0.16 23.99
C ARG A 75 4.86 -0.81 22.74
N TYR A 76 4.36 -0.01 21.79
CA TYR A 76 3.71 -0.51 20.59
C TYR A 76 3.97 0.37 19.36
N VAL A 77 4.20 -0.25 18.21
CA VAL A 77 4.25 0.39 16.89
C VAL A 77 3.27 -0.32 15.95
N GLY A 78 2.26 0.42 15.47
CA GLY A 78 1.35 -0.06 14.44
C GLY A 78 1.70 0.54 13.08
N VAL A 79 2.10 -0.30 12.14
CA VAL A 79 2.36 0.12 10.76
C VAL A 79 1.06 0.08 9.96
N MET A 80 0.62 1.23 9.48
CA MET A 80 -0.61 1.42 8.69
C MET A 80 -0.41 1.01 7.21
N ALA A 81 0.33 -0.10 7.01
CA ALA A 81 0.65 -0.69 5.72
C ALA A 81 1.00 -2.17 5.92
N THR A 82 1.15 -2.92 4.82
CA THR A 82 1.67 -4.30 4.87
C THR A 82 3.18 -4.34 5.07
N GLY A 83 3.95 -3.45 4.44
CA GLY A 83 5.40 -3.40 4.60
C GLY A 83 5.80 -2.66 5.87
N ALA A 84 6.72 -3.24 6.65
CA ALA A 84 7.20 -2.68 7.93
C ALA A 84 8.68 -2.24 7.89
N ASN A 85 9.27 -2.11 6.70
CA ASN A 85 10.70 -1.78 6.49
C ASN A 85 11.11 -0.37 6.97
N ILE A 86 10.14 0.45 7.40
CA ILE A 86 10.35 1.77 7.98
C ILE A 86 10.56 1.72 9.50
N VAL A 87 10.37 0.57 10.14
CA VAL A 87 10.60 0.36 11.57
C VAL A 87 11.80 -0.57 11.75
N ASP A 88 12.74 -0.17 12.61
CA ASP A 88 13.81 -1.07 13.04
C ASP A 88 13.25 -2.15 13.99
N LEU A 89 12.91 -3.29 13.40
CA LEU A 89 12.28 -4.41 14.11
C LEU A 89 13.19 -5.02 15.18
N ASP A 90 14.51 -4.97 14.99
CA ASP A 90 15.46 -5.55 15.94
C ASP A 90 15.62 -4.62 17.16
N ALA A 91 15.68 -3.31 16.94
CA ALA A 91 15.64 -2.32 18.02
C ALA A 91 14.33 -2.43 18.82
N CYS A 92 13.18 -2.54 18.14
CA CYS A 92 11.90 -2.79 18.82
C CYS A 92 11.92 -4.09 19.63
N ARG A 93 12.37 -5.21 19.04
CA ARG A 93 12.42 -6.52 19.71
C ARG A 93 13.30 -6.49 20.95
N SER A 94 14.48 -5.87 20.87
CA SER A 94 15.42 -5.76 21.99
C SER A 94 14.83 -5.04 23.21
N ARG A 95 13.85 -4.17 22.98
CA ARG A 95 13.15 -3.39 24.02
C ARG A 95 11.79 -3.96 24.41
N GLY A 96 11.38 -5.09 23.83
CA GLY A 96 10.05 -5.67 24.08
C GLY A 96 8.89 -4.86 23.48
N ILE A 97 9.16 -4.03 22.46
CA ILE A 97 8.14 -3.24 21.77
C ILE A 97 7.44 -4.13 20.75
N VAL A 98 6.10 -4.21 20.85
CA VAL A 98 5.29 -4.96 19.89
C VAL A 98 5.17 -4.16 18.59
N VAL A 99 5.42 -4.81 17.45
CA VAL A 99 5.23 -4.23 16.12
C VAL A 99 4.18 -5.03 15.37
N SER A 100 3.17 -4.34 14.82
CA SER A 100 2.15 -4.94 13.96
C SER A 100 2.08 -4.22 12.61
N ASN A 101 1.52 -4.90 11.62
CA ASN A 101 1.24 -4.35 10.30
C ASN A 101 -0.19 -4.71 9.87
N VAL A 102 -0.64 -4.19 8.74
CA VAL A 102 -1.97 -4.49 8.18
C VAL A 102 -1.81 -5.24 6.85
N PRO A 103 -1.80 -6.58 6.85
CA PRO A 103 -1.82 -7.35 5.61
C PRO A 103 -3.23 -7.36 4.99
N GLY A 104 -3.29 -7.50 3.67
CA GLY A 104 -4.53 -7.82 2.95
C GLY A 104 -5.48 -6.66 2.62
N TYR A 105 -5.36 -5.50 3.31
CA TYR A 105 -6.28 -4.35 3.14
C TYR A 105 -6.39 -3.81 1.71
N SER A 106 -5.35 -4.00 0.89
CA SER A 106 -5.26 -3.44 -0.46
C SER A 106 -5.26 -4.51 -1.56
N THR A 107 -5.58 -5.77 -1.23
CA THR A 107 -5.45 -6.90 -2.19
C THR A 107 -6.20 -6.64 -3.49
N ASP A 108 -7.51 -6.38 -3.42
CA ASP A 108 -8.32 -6.11 -4.61
C ASP A 108 -7.98 -4.75 -5.24
N SER A 109 -7.68 -3.73 -4.43
CA SER A 109 -7.34 -2.39 -4.93
C SER A 109 -6.08 -2.41 -5.79
N VAL A 110 -5.01 -3.07 -5.33
CA VAL A 110 -3.76 -3.22 -6.09
C VAL A 110 -3.99 -4.10 -7.32
N ALA A 111 -4.74 -5.19 -7.19
CA ALA A 111 -5.07 -6.04 -8.34
C ALA A 111 -5.85 -5.28 -9.41
N GLN A 112 -6.82 -4.45 -9.04
CA GLN A 112 -7.55 -3.58 -9.97
C GLN A 112 -6.64 -2.54 -10.64
N LEU A 113 -5.69 -1.97 -9.89
CA LEU A 113 -4.72 -1.02 -10.45
C LEU A 113 -3.84 -1.65 -11.54
N VAL A 114 -3.47 -2.93 -11.41
CA VAL A 114 -2.75 -3.67 -12.46
C VAL A 114 -3.55 -3.65 -13.77
N PHE A 115 -4.86 -3.92 -13.73
CA PHE A 115 -5.70 -3.91 -14.93
C PHE A 115 -5.99 -2.51 -15.44
N ALA A 116 -6.12 -1.51 -14.56
CA ALA A 116 -6.24 -0.12 -14.98
C ALA A 116 -5.03 0.32 -15.83
N LEU A 117 -3.82 -0.02 -15.38
CA LEU A 117 -2.59 0.26 -16.12
C LEU A 117 -2.47 -0.58 -17.40
N LEU A 118 -2.80 -1.87 -17.33
CA LEU A 118 -2.77 -2.76 -18.49
C LEU A 118 -3.71 -2.28 -19.60
N LEU A 119 -4.96 -1.93 -19.27
CA LEU A 119 -5.94 -1.39 -20.22
C LEU A 119 -5.53 -0.02 -20.75
N HIS A 120 -4.88 0.81 -19.92
CA HIS A 120 -4.30 2.06 -20.40
C HIS A 120 -3.24 1.81 -21.47
N LEU A 121 -2.36 0.83 -21.29
CA LEU A 121 -1.33 0.49 -22.28
C LEU A 121 -1.91 -0.10 -23.57
N THR A 122 -2.96 -0.92 -23.47
CA THR A 122 -3.51 -1.62 -24.64
C THR A 122 -4.57 -0.86 -25.41
N HIS A 123 -5.26 0.10 -24.77
CA HIS A 123 -6.35 0.87 -25.37
C HIS A 123 -6.13 2.39 -25.34
N ASP A 124 -5.26 2.90 -24.48
CA ASP A 124 -4.97 4.34 -24.27
C ASP A 124 -6.22 5.23 -24.34
N VAL A 125 -7.20 4.90 -23.51
CA VAL A 125 -8.50 5.61 -23.47
C VAL A 125 -8.29 7.10 -23.19
N ALA A 126 -7.34 7.43 -22.30
CA ALA A 126 -7.01 8.81 -21.95
C ALA A 126 -6.43 9.57 -23.15
N GLY A 127 -5.46 8.99 -23.87
CA GLY A 127 -4.91 9.60 -25.07
C GLY A 127 -5.96 9.79 -26.16
N HIS A 128 -6.84 8.81 -26.41
CA HIS A 128 -7.93 8.95 -27.38
C HIS A 128 -8.90 10.07 -26.97
N SER A 129 -9.22 10.20 -25.67
CA SER A 129 -10.07 11.30 -25.17
C SER A 129 -9.43 12.67 -25.43
N THR A 130 -8.12 12.80 -25.18
CA THR A 130 -7.39 14.04 -25.44
C THR A 130 -7.41 14.41 -26.93
N ASP A 131 -7.16 13.45 -27.82
CA ASP A 131 -7.17 13.69 -29.27
C ASP A 131 -8.56 14.04 -29.81
N ALA A 132 -9.59 13.35 -29.32
CA ALA A 132 -10.97 13.64 -29.69
C ALA A 132 -11.36 15.06 -29.29
N LYS A 133 -11.05 15.48 -28.05
CA LYS A 133 -11.24 16.86 -27.58
C LYS A 133 -10.41 17.88 -28.36
N GLY A 134 -9.24 17.47 -28.85
CA GLY A 134 -8.38 18.25 -29.74
C GLY A 134 -8.85 18.31 -31.21
N GLY A 135 -10.02 17.74 -31.54
CA GLY A 135 -10.61 17.81 -32.88
C GLY A 135 -10.14 16.72 -33.85
N ARG A 136 -9.25 15.81 -33.42
CA ARG A 136 -8.73 14.74 -34.30
C ARG A 136 -9.82 13.83 -34.83
N TRP A 137 -10.87 13.58 -34.04
CA TRP A 137 -12.02 12.81 -34.51
C TRP A 137 -12.73 13.52 -35.66
N ALA A 138 -13.08 14.78 -35.49
CA ALA A 138 -13.79 15.56 -36.50
C ALA A 138 -12.96 15.75 -37.79
N ALA A 139 -11.64 15.78 -37.67
CA ALA A 139 -10.71 15.86 -38.80
C ALA A 139 -10.39 14.50 -39.44
N SER A 140 -10.84 13.38 -38.86
CA SER A 140 -10.57 12.05 -39.40
C SER A 140 -11.31 11.87 -40.74
N PRO A 141 -10.65 11.36 -41.79
CA PRO A 141 -11.32 11.02 -43.04
C PRO A 141 -12.24 9.79 -42.88
N ASP A 142 -12.02 8.98 -41.86
CA ASP A 142 -12.81 7.79 -41.53
C ASP A 142 -13.78 8.08 -40.38
N PHE A 143 -14.84 7.27 -40.25
CA PHE A 143 -15.81 7.38 -39.15
C PHE A 143 -15.21 7.10 -37.75
N CYS A 144 -13.97 6.61 -37.69
CA CYS A 144 -13.20 6.36 -36.48
C CYS A 144 -11.73 6.76 -36.68
N PHE A 145 -10.94 6.69 -35.61
CA PHE A 145 -9.47 6.78 -35.67
C PHE A 145 -8.87 6.00 -34.51
N PHE A 146 -7.58 5.66 -34.63
CA PHE A 146 -6.80 5.08 -33.54
C PHE A 146 -5.45 5.80 -33.42
N ARG A 147 -5.01 6.03 -32.19
CA ARG A 147 -3.70 6.62 -31.88
C ARG A 147 -2.55 5.63 -32.08
N GLN A 148 -2.85 4.38 -31.75
CA GLN A 148 -1.96 3.23 -31.80
C GLN A 148 -2.82 1.99 -32.02
N PRO A 149 -2.24 0.87 -32.50
CA PRO A 149 -2.97 -0.39 -32.58
C PRO A 149 -3.56 -0.76 -31.22
N LEU A 150 -4.87 -1.03 -31.19
CA LEU A 150 -5.55 -1.53 -30.00
C LEU A 150 -5.23 -3.01 -29.82
N ARG A 151 -5.01 -3.44 -28.58
CA ARG A 151 -4.72 -4.83 -28.25
C ARG A 151 -5.78 -5.40 -27.32
N GLU A 152 -6.45 -6.46 -27.77
CA GLU A 152 -7.33 -7.25 -26.92
C GLU A 152 -6.52 -8.06 -25.90
N LEU A 153 -7.08 -8.25 -24.71
CA LEU A 153 -6.46 -9.09 -23.68
C LEU A 153 -6.83 -10.57 -23.85
N ALA A 154 -7.96 -10.88 -24.49
CA ALA A 154 -8.41 -12.26 -24.65
C ALA A 154 -7.37 -13.10 -25.42
N GLY A 155 -7.02 -14.28 -24.89
CA GLY A 155 -6.01 -15.16 -25.47
C GLY A 155 -4.54 -14.78 -25.16
N GLU A 156 -4.29 -13.54 -24.70
CA GLU A 156 -2.97 -13.12 -24.25
C GLU A 156 -2.55 -13.84 -22.96
N THR A 157 -1.25 -13.84 -22.67
CA THR A 157 -0.70 -14.44 -21.44
C THR A 157 -0.15 -13.37 -20.52
N ILE A 158 -0.58 -13.37 -19.25
CA ILE A 158 0.00 -12.54 -18.20
C ILE A 158 0.92 -13.37 -17.30
N ALA A 159 2.18 -12.94 -17.16
CA ALA A 159 3.14 -13.52 -16.24
C ALA A 159 3.05 -12.82 -14.87
N ILE A 160 2.84 -13.60 -13.81
CA ILE A 160 2.69 -13.11 -12.44
C ILE A 160 3.91 -13.54 -11.63
N VAL A 161 4.79 -12.58 -11.33
CA VAL A 161 5.99 -12.79 -10.52
C VAL A 161 5.62 -12.61 -9.04
N GLY A 162 5.48 -13.73 -8.34
CA GLY A 162 5.02 -13.76 -6.95
C GLY A 162 3.50 -13.93 -6.82
N SER A 163 3.09 -15.10 -6.32
CA SER A 163 1.68 -15.50 -6.21
C SER A 163 1.18 -15.45 -4.76
N GLY A 164 1.43 -14.34 -4.07
CA GLY A 164 0.75 -14.03 -2.80
C GLY A 164 -0.70 -13.59 -3.03
N ALA A 165 -1.35 -13.02 -2.01
CA ALA A 165 -2.76 -12.59 -2.09
C ALA A 165 -3.05 -11.71 -3.34
N ILE A 166 -2.19 -10.73 -3.63
CA ILE A 166 -2.33 -9.85 -4.80
C ILE A 166 -2.15 -10.61 -6.11
N GLY A 167 -1.12 -11.45 -6.22
CA GLY A 167 -0.87 -12.23 -7.43
C GLY A 167 -2.02 -13.19 -7.76
N SER A 168 -2.60 -13.83 -6.74
CA SER A 168 -3.81 -14.65 -6.90
C SER A 168 -5.03 -13.84 -7.33
N ALA A 169 -5.23 -12.64 -6.79
CA ALA A 169 -6.31 -11.75 -7.22
C ALA A 169 -6.13 -11.30 -8.68
N VAL A 170 -4.90 -10.98 -9.10
CA VAL A 170 -4.58 -10.65 -10.50
C VAL A 170 -4.88 -11.83 -11.43
N ALA A 171 -4.47 -13.06 -11.06
CA ALA A 171 -4.76 -14.26 -11.85
C ALA A 171 -6.27 -14.49 -12.03
N ARG A 172 -7.05 -14.28 -10.97
CA ARG A 172 -8.52 -14.38 -11.02
C ARG A 172 -9.13 -13.35 -11.97
N ILE A 173 -8.71 -12.09 -11.90
CA ILE A 173 -9.22 -11.03 -12.79
C ILE A 173 -8.79 -11.29 -14.24
N ALA A 174 -7.56 -11.76 -14.47
CA ALA A 174 -7.06 -12.15 -15.78
C ALA A 174 -7.96 -13.19 -16.46
N GLY A 175 -8.41 -14.20 -15.70
CA GLY A 175 -9.39 -15.18 -16.20
C GLY A 175 -10.70 -14.53 -16.66
N GLY A 176 -11.18 -13.48 -15.98
CA GLY A 176 -12.35 -12.71 -16.38
C GLY A 176 -12.18 -11.95 -17.70
N PHE A 177 -10.94 -11.56 -18.05
CA PHE A 177 -10.60 -10.97 -19.35
C PHE A 177 -10.28 -12.01 -20.45
N GLY A 178 -10.43 -13.31 -20.16
CA GLY A 178 -10.08 -14.37 -21.10
C GLY A 178 -8.58 -14.56 -21.32
N MET A 179 -7.74 -14.06 -20.39
CA MET A 179 -6.29 -14.21 -20.46
C MET A 179 -5.86 -15.58 -19.89
N ARG A 180 -4.71 -16.07 -20.37
CA ARG A 180 -3.95 -17.12 -19.70
C ARG A 180 -3.08 -16.49 -18.61
N SER A 181 -2.96 -17.11 -17.45
CA SER A 181 -2.05 -16.66 -16.40
C SER A 181 -0.99 -17.72 -16.09
N ILE A 182 0.25 -17.27 -15.94
CA ILE A 182 1.38 -18.11 -15.53
C ILE A 182 2.01 -17.53 -14.26
N ALA A 183 2.35 -18.40 -13.31
CA ALA A 183 3.01 -17.98 -12.08
C ALA A 183 4.53 -18.22 -12.19
N ALA A 184 5.29 -17.15 -12.07
CA ALA A 184 6.74 -17.17 -12.06
C ALA A 184 7.31 -16.98 -10.64
N LEU A 185 8.48 -17.55 -10.40
CA LEU A 185 9.21 -17.33 -9.16
C LEU A 185 9.69 -15.88 -9.04
N VAL A 186 9.59 -15.34 -7.83
CA VAL A 186 10.35 -14.14 -7.46
C VAL A 186 11.84 -14.52 -7.51
N PRO A 187 12.71 -13.76 -8.21
CA PRO A 187 14.14 -14.02 -8.24
C PRO A 187 14.70 -14.19 -6.81
N GLY A 188 15.42 -15.30 -6.58
CA GLY A 188 15.95 -15.65 -5.25
C GLY A 188 14.98 -16.42 -4.33
N SER A 189 13.76 -16.74 -4.77
CA SER A 189 12.81 -17.58 -4.01
C SER A 189 13.02 -19.08 -4.28
N THR A 190 12.90 -19.90 -3.23
CA THR A 190 13.03 -21.37 -3.28
C THR A 190 11.69 -22.12 -3.30
N SER A 191 10.57 -21.45 -3.62
CA SER A 191 9.24 -22.07 -3.56
C SER A 191 9.04 -23.18 -4.63
N SER A 192 8.65 -24.39 -4.21
CA SER A 192 8.48 -25.55 -5.10
C SER A 192 7.26 -25.42 -6.03
N GLY A 193 7.38 -25.91 -7.28
CA GLY A 193 6.27 -26.02 -8.24
C GLY A 193 6.08 -24.83 -9.20
N ARG A 194 7.06 -23.94 -9.31
CA ARG A 194 7.01 -22.75 -10.19
C ARG A 194 8.26 -22.70 -11.06
N ARG A 195 8.14 -22.07 -12.22
CA ARG A 195 9.26 -21.90 -13.16
C ARG A 195 9.92 -20.52 -12.98
N PRO A 196 11.23 -20.40 -13.23
CA PRO A 196 11.89 -19.10 -13.38
C PRO A 196 11.18 -18.23 -14.42
N LEU A 197 11.18 -16.90 -14.25
CA LEU A 197 10.50 -15.96 -15.16
C LEU A 197 10.93 -16.11 -16.62
N LEU A 198 12.21 -16.42 -16.87
CA LEU A 198 12.75 -16.61 -18.23
C LEU A 198 12.35 -17.96 -18.86
N GLU A 199 11.75 -18.85 -18.08
CA GLU A 199 11.32 -20.20 -18.48
C GLU A 199 9.80 -20.38 -18.40
N ALA A 200 9.08 -19.30 -18.05
CA ALA A 200 7.64 -19.28 -17.81
C ALA A 200 6.88 -18.81 -19.06
#